data_AF-A0A839IYP4-F1
#
_entry.id   AF-A0A839IYP4-F1
#
_cell.length_a   1.000
_cell.length_b   1.000
_cell.length_c   1.000
_cell.angle_alpha   90.00
_cell.angle_beta   90.00
_cell.angle_gamma   90.00
#
_symmetry.space_group_name_H-M   'P 1'
#
loop_
_entity.id
_entity.type
_entity.pdbx_description
1 polymer ?
#
loop_
_entity_poly.entity_id
_entity_poly.type
_entity_poly.pdbx_seq_one_letter_code
_entity_poly.pdbx_strand_id
1 'polypeptide(L)'
;QIQGFFEKPVDHLFASTIFLPYLRSLNLPNLTIASPDMGGSKRAYAYSKALESDVVICYKQRAKANVISHMELIGDVTGKNVVLVDDMVDTAGTLTKAADLMIERGALSVRAICTHPILS
;
A
#
# COMPACT_ATOMS: atom_id res chain seq x y z
N GLN A 1 -3.41 2.71 -18.85
CA GLN A 1 -3.53 4.00 -19.57
C GLN A 1 -2.24 4.32 -20.32
N ILE A 2 -1.07 4.35 -19.65
CA ILE A 2 0.23 4.68 -20.28
C ILE A 2 0.58 3.82 -21.50
N GLN A 3 0.27 2.51 -21.49
CA GLN A 3 0.52 1.65 -22.66
C GLN A 3 -0.14 2.16 -23.96
N GLY A 4 -1.27 2.87 -23.87
CA GLY A 4 -1.95 3.42 -25.04
C GLY A 4 -1.23 4.61 -25.69
N PHE A 5 -0.15 5.11 -25.10
CA PHE A 5 0.70 6.16 -25.70
C PHE A 5 1.75 5.59 -26.66
N PHE A 6 1.90 4.27 -26.73
CA PHE A 6 2.89 3.62 -27.58
C PHE A 6 2.19 3.00 -28.79
N GLU A 7 2.70 3.31 -29.99
CA GLU A 7 2.28 2.66 -31.23
C GLU A 7 2.90 1.26 -31.41
N LYS A 8 3.86 0.90 -30.55
CA LYS A 8 4.55 -0.39 -30.55
C LYS A 8 4.11 -1.27 -29.37
N PRO A 9 4.27 -2.60 -29.43
CA PRO A 9 3.95 -3.48 -28.31
C PRO A 9 4.74 -3.10 -27.04
N VAL A 10 4.05 -3.13 -25.90
CA VAL A 10 4.63 -2.86 -24.57
C VAL A 10 4.17 -3.91 -23.58
N ASP A 11 5.12 -4.66 -23.05
CA ASP A 11 4.90 -5.59 -21.94
C ASP A 11 5.06 -4.88 -20.60
N HIS A 12 3.95 -4.76 -19.85
CA HIS A 12 3.95 -4.19 -18.51
C HIS A 12 4.07 -5.31 -17.47
N LEU A 13 5.26 -5.47 -16.91
CA LEU A 13 5.54 -6.48 -15.90
C LEU A 13 5.13 -5.99 -14.50
N PHE A 14 4.70 -6.92 -13.64
CA PHE A 14 4.27 -6.63 -12.28
C PHE A 14 5.22 -7.25 -11.25
N ALA A 15 5.65 -6.44 -10.28
CA ALA A 15 6.51 -6.88 -9.17
C ALA A 15 5.81 -7.85 -8.20
N SER A 16 4.49 -8.02 -8.30
CA SER A 16 3.74 -9.03 -7.53
C SER A 16 4.26 -10.44 -7.73
N THR A 17 4.88 -10.74 -8.88
CA THR A 17 5.56 -12.01 -9.17
C THR A 17 6.69 -12.32 -8.18
N ILE A 18 7.34 -11.30 -7.62
CA ILE A 18 8.41 -11.43 -6.63
C ILE A 18 7.85 -11.23 -5.21
N PHE A 19 6.99 -10.23 -5.03
CA PHE A 19 6.50 -9.88 -3.69
C PHE A 19 5.51 -10.89 -3.12
N LEU A 20 4.63 -11.51 -3.92
CA LEU A 20 3.66 -12.48 -3.39
C LEU A 20 4.35 -13.72 -2.79
N PRO A 21 5.31 -14.38 -3.47
CA PRO A 21 6.07 -15.46 -2.85
C PRO A 21 6.80 -15.04 -1.58
N TYR A 22 7.42 -13.85 -1.59
CA TYR A 22 8.12 -13.31 -0.44
C TYR A 22 7.16 -13.11 0.75
N LEU A 23 6.04 -12.42 0.56
CA LEU A 23 5.07 -12.17 1.62
C LEU A 23 4.47 -13.47 2.18
N ARG A 24 4.20 -14.47 1.33
CA ARG A 24 3.79 -15.81 1.78
C ARG A 24 4.86 -16.47 2.64
N SER A 25 6.13 -16.37 2.25
CA SER A 25 7.23 -16.98 3.01
C SER A 25 7.41 -16.41 4.42
N LEU A 26 6.93 -15.17 4.68
CA LEU A 26 6.98 -14.55 5.99
C LEU A 26 6.01 -15.19 7.00
N ASN A 27 5.00 -15.95 6.54
CA ASN A 27 4.00 -16.61 7.39
C ASN A 27 3.40 -15.69 8.48
N LEU A 28 3.04 -14.47 8.09
CA LEU A 28 2.53 -13.47 9.01
C LEU A 28 1.13 -13.85 9.51
N PRO A 29 0.92 -14.04 10.82
CA PRO A 29 -0.42 -14.27 11.36
C PRO A 29 -1.25 -12.99 11.27
N ASN A 30 -2.58 -13.12 11.12
CA ASN A 30 -3.51 -11.99 11.00
C ASN A 30 -3.04 -10.95 9.96
N LEU A 31 -2.59 -11.41 8.80
CA LEU A 31 -2.12 -10.54 7.72
C LEU A 31 -3.23 -9.60 7.26
N THR A 32 -2.88 -8.35 6.96
CA THR A 32 -3.74 -7.40 6.28
C THR A 32 -2.93 -6.59 5.29
N ILE A 33 -3.43 -6.46 4.08
CA ILE A 33 -2.81 -5.61 3.07
C ILE A 33 -3.40 -4.21 3.17
N ALA A 34 -2.57 -3.20 3.02
CA ALA A 34 -3.02 -1.82 3.06
C ALA A 34 -2.50 -0.99 1.88
N SER A 35 -3.30 0.01 1.51
CA SER A 35 -2.89 1.07 0.58
C SER A 35 -2.65 2.37 1.35
N PRO A 36 -1.50 3.06 1.13
CA PRO A 36 -1.21 4.34 1.79
C PRO A 36 -2.10 5.49 1.30
N ASP A 37 -2.78 5.32 0.17
CA ASP A 37 -3.79 6.25 -0.33
C ASP A 37 -4.89 5.54 -1.17
N MET A 38 -5.84 6.31 -1.71
CA MET A 38 -6.89 5.78 -2.58
C MET A 38 -6.40 5.35 -3.97
N GLY A 39 -5.31 5.94 -4.48
CA GLY A 39 -4.76 5.63 -5.81
C GLY A 39 -4.20 4.22 -5.88
N GLY A 40 -3.56 3.76 -4.81
CA GLY A 40 -3.05 2.39 -4.66
C GLY A 40 -4.11 1.32 -4.34
N SER A 41 -5.38 1.71 -4.10
CA SER A 41 -6.43 0.79 -3.60
C SER A 41 -6.62 -0.47 -4.44
N LYS A 42 -6.65 -0.35 -5.78
CA LYS A 42 -6.77 -1.51 -6.68
C LYS A 42 -5.58 -2.46 -6.57
N ARG A 43 -4.37 -1.93 -6.34
CA ARG A 43 -3.15 -2.71 -6.16
C ARG A 43 -3.21 -3.46 -4.84
N ALA A 44 -3.52 -2.77 -3.75
CA ALA A 44 -3.68 -3.39 -2.43
C ALA A 44 -4.76 -4.49 -2.44
N TYR A 45 -5.91 -4.25 -3.09
CA TYR A 45 -6.96 -5.26 -3.24
C TYR A 45 -6.50 -6.51 -4.02
N ALA A 46 -5.72 -6.33 -5.09
CA ALA A 46 -5.18 -7.47 -5.85
C ALA A 46 -4.22 -8.34 -4.99
N TYR A 47 -3.38 -7.69 -4.18
CA TYR A 47 -2.51 -8.40 -3.23
C TYR A 47 -3.32 -9.10 -2.13
N SER A 48 -4.32 -8.43 -1.55
CA SER A 48 -5.14 -9.02 -0.48
C SER A 48 -5.89 -10.25 -0.98
N LYS A 49 -6.43 -10.20 -2.22
CA LYS A 49 -7.11 -11.34 -2.82
C LYS A 49 -6.17 -12.53 -3.07
N ALA A 50 -4.93 -12.27 -3.47
CA ALA A 50 -3.92 -13.30 -3.72
C ALA A 50 -3.33 -13.90 -2.43
N LEU A 51 -3.40 -13.16 -1.32
CA LEU A 51 -2.90 -13.57 -0.01
C LEU A 51 -4.02 -13.98 0.95
N GLU A 52 -5.27 -14.01 0.48
CA GLU A 52 -6.46 -14.35 1.26
C GLU A 52 -6.55 -13.55 2.57
N SER A 53 -6.28 -12.25 2.49
CA SER A 53 -6.27 -11.34 3.63
C SER A 53 -7.31 -10.24 3.51
N ASP A 54 -7.56 -9.55 4.62
CA ASP A 54 -8.28 -8.28 4.61
C ASP A 54 -7.50 -7.19 3.84
N VAL A 55 -8.21 -6.14 3.47
CA VAL A 55 -7.66 -4.93 2.86
C VAL A 55 -8.07 -3.69 3.64
N VAL A 56 -7.13 -2.77 3.84
CA VAL A 56 -7.35 -1.47 4.50
C VAL A 56 -6.85 -0.35 3.60
N ILE A 57 -7.50 0.81 3.63
CA ILE A 57 -7.12 1.94 2.76
C ILE A 57 -7.01 3.20 3.60
N CYS A 58 -5.90 3.93 3.45
CA CYS A 58 -5.79 5.28 3.98
C CYS A 58 -6.49 6.26 3.01
N TYR A 59 -7.43 7.02 3.54
CA TYR A 59 -8.10 8.12 2.84
C TYR A 59 -7.48 9.44 3.28
N LYS A 60 -6.94 10.20 2.34
CA LYS A 60 -6.37 11.52 2.59
C LYS A 60 -7.38 12.59 2.21
N GLN A 61 -7.92 13.30 3.20
CA GLN A 61 -8.76 14.46 2.95
C GLN A 61 -7.88 15.70 2.82
N ARG A 62 -7.95 16.39 1.68
CA ARG A 62 -7.26 17.67 1.45
C ARG A 62 -8.25 18.80 1.74
N ALA A 63 -8.08 19.51 2.85
CA ALA A 63 -8.96 20.63 3.20
C ALA A 63 -8.74 21.88 2.31
N LYS A 64 -7.47 22.19 2.01
CA LYS A 64 -6.99 23.24 1.08
C LYS A 64 -5.59 22.87 0.58
N ALA A 65 -5.11 23.51 -0.49
CA ALA A 65 -3.69 23.45 -0.85
C ALA A 65 -2.83 23.91 0.34
N ASN A 66 -1.88 23.08 0.78
CA ASN A 66 -0.93 23.33 1.88
C ASN A 66 -1.48 23.44 3.32
N VAL A 67 -2.71 23.01 3.61
CA VAL A 67 -3.20 22.88 5.01
C VAL A 67 -3.21 21.40 5.42
N ILE A 68 -2.78 21.13 6.66
CA ILE A 68 -2.57 19.79 7.24
C ILE A 68 -3.70 18.84 6.84
N SER A 69 -3.32 17.82 6.08
CA SER A 69 -4.22 16.79 5.57
C SER A 69 -4.60 15.82 6.67
N HIS A 70 -5.90 15.72 6.96
CA HIS A 70 -6.41 14.65 7.80
C HIS A 70 -6.26 13.33 7.03
N MET A 71 -5.67 12.32 7.66
CA MET A 71 -5.59 10.96 7.14
C MET A 71 -6.53 10.09 7.96
N GLU A 72 -7.43 9.40 7.28
CA GLU A 72 -8.40 8.49 7.88
C GLU A 72 -8.12 7.07 7.42
N LEU A 73 -8.30 6.11 8.31
CA LEU A 73 -8.15 4.69 8.01
C LEU A 73 -9.52 4.07 7.74
N ILE A 74 -9.73 3.54 6.54
CA ILE A 74 -10.94 2.81 6.18
C ILE A 74 -10.65 1.31 6.35
N GLY A 75 -11.24 0.72 7.39
CA GLY A 75 -11.06 -0.67 7.81
C GLY A 75 -10.46 -0.79 9.22
N ASP A 76 -10.17 -2.02 9.65
CA ASP A 76 -9.63 -2.32 10.98
C ASP A 76 -8.28 -3.04 10.89
N VAL A 77 -7.33 -2.58 11.69
CA VAL A 77 -5.95 -3.08 11.79
C VAL A 77 -5.61 -3.59 13.19
N THR A 78 -6.56 -3.55 14.14
CA THR A 78 -6.34 -3.95 15.53
C THR A 78 -5.88 -5.41 15.60
N GLY A 79 -4.70 -5.65 16.17
CA GLY A 79 -4.17 -7.02 16.31
C GLY A 79 -3.70 -7.66 14.99
N LYS A 80 -3.48 -6.86 13.93
CA LYS A 80 -3.10 -7.34 12.59
C LYS A 80 -1.65 -7.02 12.23
N ASN A 81 -1.03 -7.87 11.42
CA ASN A 81 0.25 -7.59 10.78
C ASN A 81 -0.02 -6.95 9.42
N VAL A 82 0.31 -5.67 9.27
CA VAL A 82 -0.08 -4.88 8.10
C VAL A 82 1.07 -4.77 7.11
N VAL A 83 0.77 -4.95 5.82
CA VAL A 83 1.70 -4.71 4.71
C VAL A 83 1.14 -3.62 3.82
N LEU A 84 1.76 -2.44 3.88
CA LEU A 84 1.55 -1.34 2.95
C LEU A 84 2.13 -1.70 1.57
N VAL A 85 1.33 -1.56 0.52
CA VAL A 85 1.73 -1.86 -0.85
C VAL A 85 1.58 -0.61 -1.72
N ASP A 86 2.70 -0.13 -2.26
CA ASP A 86 2.69 0.95 -3.24
C ASP A 86 3.46 0.58 -4.52
N ASP A 87 3.33 1.34 -5.61
CA ASP A 87 4.20 1.18 -6.78
C ASP A 87 5.53 1.88 -6.56
N MET A 88 5.53 3.02 -5.89
CA MET A 88 6.73 3.80 -5.67
C MET A 88 6.78 4.48 -4.32
N VAL A 89 8.00 4.79 -3.89
CA VAL A 89 8.25 5.61 -2.71
C VAL A 89 9.20 6.74 -3.12
N ASP A 90 8.69 7.96 -3.06
CA ASP A 90 9.43 9.18 -3.30
C ASP A 90 9.96 9.75 -1.97
N THR A 91 9.35 10.80 -1.42
CA THR A 91 9.74 11.41 -0.13
C THR A 91 9.38 10.56 1.11
N ALA A 92 8.74 9.40 0.93
CA ALA A 92 8.18 8.54 1.97
C ALA A 92 7.13 9.17 2.92
N GLY A 93 6.84 10.47 2.86
CA GLY A 93 6.01 11.16 3.84
C GLY A 93 4.55 10.71 3.91
N THR A 94 3.96 10.20 2.81
CA THR A 94 2.62 9.59 2.84
C THR A 94 2.67 8.20 3.48
N LEU A 95 3.70 7.42 3.13
CA LEU A 95 3.88 6.04 3.56
C LEU A 95 4.13 5.95 5.07
N THR A 96 5.01 6.79 5.61
CA THR A 96 5.32 6.81 7.04
C THR A 96 4.14 7.27 7.88
N LYS A 97 3.43 8.33 7.46
CA LYS A 97 2.19 8.77 8.14
C LYS A 97 1.11 7.69 8.17
N ALA A 98 0.96 6.93 7.08
CA ALA A 98 0.04 5.80 7.05
C ALA A 98 0.46 4.70 8.03
N ALA A 99 1.77 4.40 8.09
CA ALA A 99 2.31 3.42 9.02
C ALA A 99 2.12 3.82 10.48
N ASP A 100 2.43 5.08 10.83
CA ASP A 100 2.25 5.63 12.16
C ASP A 100 0.78 5.54 12.58
N LEU A 101 -0.15 5.97 11.72
CA LEU A 101 -1.59 5.88 11.95
C LEU A 101 -2.05 4.43 12.19
N MET A 102 -1.51 3.45 11.47
CA MET A 102 -1.86 2.04 11.65
C MET A 102 -1.37 1.48 12.99
N ILE A 103 -0.16 1.86 13.40
CA ILE A 103 0.39 1.50 14.72
C ILE A 103 -0.45 2.12 15.83
N GLU A 104 -0.79 3.41 15.74
CA GLU A 104 -1.67 4.11 16.68
C GLU A 104 -3.05 3.46 16.79
N ARG A 105 -3.56 2.88 15.69
CA ARG A 105 -4.83 2.16 15.62
C ARG A 105 -4.74 0.69 16.06
N GLY A 106 -3.58 0.23 16.56
CA GLY A 106 -3.43 -1.09 17.17
C GLY A 106 -2.90 -2.19 16.26
N ALA A 107 -2.27 -1.85 15.13
CA ALA A 107 -1.52 -2.83 14.34
C ALA A 107 -0.35 -3.43 15.16
N LEU A 108 -0.10 -4.73 14.99
CA LEU A 108 1.01 -5.43 15.64
C LEU A 108 2.36 -5.10 14.99
N SER A 109 2.37 -4.98 13.67
CA SER A 109 3.51 -4.52 12.90
C SER A 109 3.03 -3.89 11.60
N VAL A 110 3.84 -2.97 11.08
CA VAL A 110 3.63 -2.40 9.74
C VAL A 110 4.91 -2.60 8.93
N ARG A 111 4.75 -3.13 7.72
CA ARG A 111 5.82 -3.28 6.72
C ARG A 111 5.38 -2.58 5.45
N ALA A 112 6.32 -2.08 4.67
CA ALA A 112 6.02 -1.50 3.36
C ALA A 112 6.79 -2.22 2.26
N ILE A 113 6.14 -2.41 1.12
CA ILE A 113 6.76 -2.83 -0.13
C ILE A 113 6.43 -1.83 -1.24
N CYS A 114 7.41 -1.57 -2.10
CA CYS A 114 7.23 -0.78 -3.31
C CYS A 114 8.12 -1.30 -4.43
N THR A 115 7.70 -1.07 -5.68
CA THR A 115 8.49 -1.47 -6.85
C THR A 115 9.62 -0.49 -7.13
N HIS A 116 9.36 0.82 -7.00
CA HIS A 116 10.29 1.87 -7.40
C HIS A 116 10.74 2.71 -6.19
N PRO A 117 11.97 2.49 -5.67
CA PRO A 117 12.52 3.28 -4.58
C PRO A 117 13.15 4.57 -5.14
N ILE A 118 12.32 5.58 -5.41
CA ILE A 118 12.81 6.88 -5.88
C ILE A 118 13.62 7.58 -4.78
N LEU A 119 13.08 7.60 -3.55
CA LEU A 119 13.78 8.04 -2.34
C LEU A 119 14.47 9.42 -2.49
N SER A 120 13.72 10.43 -2.92
CA SER A 120 14.22 11.80 -3.11
C SER A 120 14.01 12.74 -1.92
#